data_AF-A0A840J6A7-F1
#
_entry.id   AF-A0A840J6A7-F1
#
_cell.length_a   1.000
_cell.length_b   1.000
_cell.length_c   1.000
_cell.angle_alpha   90.00
_cell.angle_beta   90.00
_cell.angle_gamma   90.00
#
_symmetry.space_group_name_H-M   'P 1'
#
loop_
_entity.id
_entity.type
_entity.pdbx_description
1 polymer ?
#
loop_
_entity_poly.entity_id
_entity_poly.type
_entity_poly.pdbx_seq_one_letter_code
_entity_poly.pdbx_strand_id
1 'polypeptide(L)'
;MRRWEARAEPVAGERMPRPVLIVVRGDIDGANCADWGHRLRELAASSGSDVLIDLSGLTLLTASGGRVLAHLAEQWGAAGRRTRIVVGANPVVARVVEIAEARVVLTVHESVAAALSAPDRPASLPDSWFVIREAVRQLQEQYGLSDAGPAVSLLQSVAREHRIRVHRLAAAAAGPAFPGQPAAGEAAEPILPFPVGAVAAPKFVTVLDHALRAALRATETPAGYAQLVAGGFLRMASAHGIGRDLRRYLGQPGHESTPCARAARGGTRVTVGDVREDVPLAGTPALDMLRAEGILFACSTPVVDGEGRSCRAVLSLVDGRAGRGLTYAQADELDRIAEAVSRWAQWDDDRRVRTAVSDLHAALAAGTPS
;
A
#
# COMPACT_ATOMS: atom_id res chain seq x y z
N MET A 1 16.67 24.95 21.50
CA MET A 1 17.59 23.98 22.14
C MET A 1 17.64 22.75 21.23
N ARG A 2 18.81 22.38 20.69
CA ARG A 2 18.91 21.26 19.73
C ARG A 2 18.60 19.96 20.47
N ARG A 3 17.60 19.22 19.99
CA ARG A 3 17.17 17.92 20.55
C ARG A 3 17.80 16.73 19.81
N TRP A 4 18.77 16.98 18.96
CA TRP A 4 19.43 15.97 18.15
C TRP A 4 20.93 16.27 17.98
N GLU A 5 21.69 15.21 17.72
CA GLU A 5 23.11 15.26 17.39
C GLU A 5 23.37 14.46 16.11
N ALA A 6 24.30 14.92 15.28
CA ALA A 6 24.77 14.20 14.10
C ALA A 6 26.31 14.25 14.03
N ARG A 7 26.93 13.10 13.82
CA ARG A 7 28.38 12.95 13.69
C ARG A 7 28.72 12.16 12.44
N ALA A 8 29.77 12.57 11.75
CA ALA A 8 30.28 11.90 10.56
C ALA A 8 31.57 11.15 10.90
N GLU A 9 31.67 9.91 10.45
CA GLU A 9 32.89 9.11 10.53
C GLU A 9 33.11 8.35 9.22
N PRO A 10 34.38 8.19 8.78
CA PRO A 10 34.69 7.36 7.64
C PRO A 10 34.55 5.89 8.03
N VAL A 11 33.89 5.12 7.17
CA VAL A 11 33.78 3.67 7.31
C VAL A 11 34.15 3.00 6.00
N ALA A 12 34.66 1.78 6.10
CA ALA A 12 34.98 0.95 4.94
C ALA A 12 33.97 -0.20 4.88
N GLY A 13 33.38 -0.41 3.71
CA GLY A 13 32.53 -1.54 3.40
C GLY A 13 33.06 -2.32 2.22
N GLU A 14 32.74 -3.60 2.17
CA GLU A 14 33.15 -4.50 1.08
C GLU A 14 32.61 -4.03 -0.28
N ARG A 15 31.44 -3.38 -0.31
CA ARG A 15 30.79 -2.87 -1.54
C ARG A 15 30.59 -1.35 -1.59
N MET A 16 30.82 -0.67 -0.46
CA MET A 16 30.94 0.78 -0.39
C MET A 16 32.33 1.10 0.18
N PRO A 17 33.34 1.35 -0.66
CA PRO A 17 34.72 1.32 -0.21
C PRO A 17 35.07 2.45 0.78
N ARG A 18 34.39 3.62 0.71
CA ARG A 18 34.63 4.77 1.61
C ARG A 18 33.40 5.68 1.85
N PRO A 19 32.21 5.19 2.26
CA PRO A 19 31.14 6.10 2.58
C PRO A 19 31.46 6.93 3.82
N VAL A 20 30.87 8.12 3.87
CA VAL A 20 30.73 8.84 5.14
C VAL A 20 29.51 8.27 5.86
N LEU A 21 29.74 7.66 7.04
CA LEU A 21 28.68 7.27 7.95
C LEU A 21 28.29 8.48 8.79
N ILE A 22 27.03 8.89 8.67
CA ILE A 22 26.44 9.95 9.49
C ILE A 22 25.52 9.30 10.51
N VAL A 23 25.94 9.28 11.78
CA VAL A 23 25.14 8.74 12.89
C VAL A 23 24.31 9.87 13.49
N VAL A 24 23.00 9.68 13.54
CA VAL A 24 22.03 10.67 14.05
C VAL A 24 21.32 10.12 15.29
N ARG A 25 21.21 10.95 16.33
CA ARG A 25 20.52 10.62 17.58
C ARG A 25 19.58 11.73 18.02
N GLY A 26 18.51 11.39 18.73
CA GLY A 26 17.55 12.33 19.33
C GLY A 26 16.26 12.52 18.52
N ASP A 27 15.67 13.71 18.57
CA ASP A 27 14.34 14.00 18.00
C ASP A 27 14.41 14.92 16.78
N ILE A 28 13.80 14.48 15.67
CA ILE A 28 13.62 15.29 14.46
C ILE A 28 12.14 15.61 14.23
N ASP A 29 11.79 16.88 14.41
CA ASP A 29 10.43 17.39 14.28
C ASP A 29 10.33 18.51 13.23
N GLY A 30 9.12 19.04 13.02
CA GLY A 30 8.90 20.12 12.06
C GLY A 30 9.60 21.44 12.41
N ALA A 31 9.99 21.65 13.66
CA ALA A 31 10.66 22.88 14.10
C ALA A 31 12.17 22.82 13.84
N ASN A 32 12.77 21.63 13.78
CA ASN A 32 14.22 21.46 13.67
C ASN A 32 14.69 20.76 12.37
N CYS A 33 13.76 20.32 11.51
CA CYS A 33 14.10 19.55 10.30
C CYS A 33 14.92 20.34 9.26
N ALA A 34 14.73 21.66 9.16
CA ALA A 34 15.49 22.49 8.22
C ALA A 34 16.98 22.58 8.62
N ASP A 35 17.25 22.89 9.88
CA ASP A 35 18.60 22.92 10.45
C ASP A 35 19.29 21.55 10.34
N TRP A 36 18.53 20.48 10.58
CA TRP A 36 19.01 19.12 10.42
C TRP A 36 19.42 18.82 8.98
N GLY A 37 18.57 19.17 7.99
CA GLY A 37 18.91 19.01 6.58
C GLY A 37 20.16 19.80 6.16
N HIS A 38 20.36 21.01 6.70
CA HIS A 38 21.58 21.79 6.47
C HIS A 38 22.81 21.05 7.01
N ARG A 39 22.71 20.54 8.24
CA ARG A 39 23.82 19.83 8.88
C ARG A 39 24.20 18.55 8.16
N LEU A 40 23.23 17.78 7.67
CA LEU A 40 23.51 16.58 6.88
C LEU A 40 24.28 16.92 5.59
N ARG A 41 23.96 18.04 4.92
CA ARG A 41 24.70 18.51 3.75
C ARG A 41 26.14 18.88 4.08
N GLU A 42 26.37 19.61 5.17
CA GLU A 42 27.73 19.95 5.62
C GLU A 42 28.57 18.70 5.89
N LEU A 43 28.01 17.74 6.65
CA LEU A 43 28.68 16.50 7.00
C LEU A 43 28.95 15.61 5.78
N ALA A 44 28.05 15.61 4.80
CA ALA A 44 28.25 14.89 3.55
C ALA A 44 29.26 15.58 2.62
N ALA A 45 29.34 16.91 2.63
CA ALA A 45 30.24 17.66 1.75
C ALA A 45 31.73 17.43 2.07
N SER A 46 32.06 17.13 3.33
CA SER A 46 33.46 16.96 3.76
C SER A 46 34.14 15.69 3.24
N SER A 47 33.42 14.73 2.64
CA SER A 47 34.01 13.44 2.22
C SER A 47 34.08 13.20 0.71
N GLY A 48 33.35 13.96 -0.12
CA GLY A 48 33.22 13.72 -1.57
C GLY A 48 32.71 12.31 -1.96
N SER A 49 32.36 11.47 -0.99
CA SER A 49 32.12 10.04 -1.17
C SER A 49 30.64 9.70 -1.00
N ASP A 50 30.26 8.43 -1.15
CA ASP A 50 28.89 7.98 -0.85
C ASP A 50 28.49 8.27 0.60
N VAL A 51 27.18 8.32 0.85
CA VAL A 51 26.62 8.67 2.16
C VAL A 51 25.85 7.49 2.74
N LEU A 52 26.13 7.15 3.99
CA LEU A 52 25.38 6.20 4.79
C LEU A 52 24.83 6.94 6.01
N ILE A 53 23.51 6.96 6.22
CA ILE A 53 22.91 7.64 7.37
C ILE A 53 22.34 6.61 8.34
N ASP A 54 22.83 6.59 9.57
CA ASP A 54 22.27 5.77 10.64
C ASP A 54 21.30 6.57 11.52
N LEU A 55 20.03 6.21 11.40
CA LEU A 55 18.88 6.78 12.11
C LEU A 55 18.39 5.87 13.25
N SER A 56 19.05 4.75 13.51
CA SER A 56 18.61 3.79 14.54
C SER A 56 18.55 4.42 15.95
N GLY A 57 19.36 5.45 16.20
CA GLY A 57 19.40 6.22 17.44
C GLY A 57 18.40 7.38 17.55
N LEU A 58 17.51 7.57 16.57
CA LEU A 58 16.44 8.57 16.68
C LEU A 58 15.32 8.10 17.60
N THR A 59 14.83 8.96 18.46
CA THR A 59 13.64 8.72 19.29
C THR A 59 12.35 9.20 18.63
N LEU A 60 12.46 10.18 17.73
CA LEU A 60 11.35 10.72 16.96
C LEU A 60 11.82 11.11 15.55
N LEU A 61 11.01 10.78 14.54
CA LEU A 61 11.10 11.32 13.19
C LEU A 61 9.71 11.73 12.73
N THR A 62 9.54 12.95 12.24
CA THR A 62 8.28 13.43 11.65
C THR A 62 8.27 13.31 10.12
N ALA A 63 7.09 13.41 9.50
CA ALA A 63 6.96 13.37 8.04
C ALA A 63 7.82 14.42 7.33
N SER A 64 7.97 15.62 7.92
CA SER A 64 8.86 16.67 7.39
C SER A 64 10.32 16.22 7.37
N GLY A 65 10.79 15.50 8.39
CA GLY A 65 12.11 14.88 8.39
C GLY A 65 12.26 13.81 7.30
N GLY A 66 11.25 12.97 7.11
CA GLY A 66 11.23 12.00 5.99
C GLY A 66 11.41 12.66 4.62
N ARG A 67 10.75 13.81 4.38
CA ARG A 67 10.88 14.58 3.13
C ARG A 67 12.27 15.20 2.95
N VAL A 68 12.89 15.69 4.03
CA VAL A 68 14.27 16.19 3.99
C VAL A 68 15.23 15.10 3.53
N LEU A 69 15.09 13.87 4.06
CA LEU A 69 15.93 12.74 3.63
C LEU A 69 15.74 12.40 2.15
N ALA A 70 14.50 12.32 1.68
CA ALA A 70 14.20 12.06 0.27
C ALA A 70 14.84 13.11 -0.64
N HIS A 71 14.69 14.39 -0.31
CA HIS A 71 15.27 15.49 -1.08
C HIS A 71 16.81 15.46 -1.09
N LEU A 72 17.45 15.13 0.03
CA LEU A 72 18.92 15.00 0.09
C LEU A 72 19.42 13.82 -0.74
N ALA A 73 18.73 12.69 -0.70
CA ALA A 73 19.10 11.53 -1.51
C ALA A 73 18.93 11.79 -3.01
N GLU A 74 17.91 12.54 -3.43
CA GLU A 74 17.77 13.03 -4.81
C GLU A 74 18.94 13.94 -5.22
N GLN A 75 19.26 14.93 -4.40
CA GLN A 75 20.37 15.85 -4.66
C GLN A 75 21.72 15.13 -4.77
N TRP A 76 22.01 14.23 -3.84
CA TRP A 76 23.25 13.45 -3.86
C TRP A 76 23.28 12.45 -5.01
N GLY A 77 22.14 11.82 -5.34
CA GLY A 77 22.00 10.96 -6.50
C GLY A 77 22.25 11.69 -7.83
N ALA A 78 21.74 12.93 -7.97
CA ALA A 78 22.02 13.79 -9.12
C ALA A 78 23.51 14.16 -9.24
N ALA A 79 24.23 14.19 -8.13
CA ALA A 79 25.69 14.36 -8.08
C ALA A 79 26.47 13.04 -8.22
N GLY A 80 25.81 11.93 -8.56
CA GLY A 80 26.44 10.62 -8.75
C GLY A 80 26.83 9.89 -7.44
N ARG A 81 26.36 10.37 -6.28
CA ARG A 81 26.65 9.78 -4.97
C ARG A 81 25.56 8.80 -4.56
N ARG A 82 25.95 7.68 -3.98
CA ARG A 82 25.02 6.68 -3.41
C ARG A 82 24.61 7.10 -2.01
N THR A 83 23.33 6.93 -1.68
CA THR A 83 22.79 7.20 -0.34
C THR A 83 22.10 5.97 0.21
N ARG A 84 22.54 5.48 1.37
CA ARG A 84 21.89 4.38 2.11
C ARG A 84 21.46 4.86 3.49
N ILE A 85 20.37 4.30 4.02
CA ILE A 85 19.85 4.62 5.35
C ILE A 85 19.76 3.36 6.19
N VAL A 86 20.15 3.45 7.46
CA VAL A 86 19.94 2.44 8.48
C VAL A 86 18.88 2.95 9.44
N VAL A 87 17.80 2.19 9.61
CA VAL A 87 16.75 2.54 10.60
C VAL A 87 16.79 1.64 11.83
N GLY A 88 17.58 0.57 11.82
CA GLY A 88 17.63 -0.38 12.92
C GLY A 88 16.31 -1.12 13.12
N ALA A 89 16.09 -1.59 14.35
CA ALA A 89 14.83 -2.16 14.81
C ALA A 89 13.82 -1.08 15.26
N ASN A 90 13.98 0.18 14.85
CA ASN A 90 13.14 1.28 15.32
C ASN A 90 11.83 1.38 14.51
N PRO A 91 10.68 0.94 15.06
CA PRO A 91 9.45 0.85 14.30
C PRO A 91 8.86 2.22 13.96
N VAL A 92 9.13 3.24 14.79
CA VAL A 92 8.62 4.61 14.60
C VAL A 92 9.30 5.26 13.41
N VAL A 93 10.63 5.21 13.35
CA VAL A 93 11.42 5.76 12.24
C VAL A 93 11.14 4.99 10.95
N ALA A 94 11.09 3.65 11.01
CA ALA A 94 10.77 2.81 9.86
C ALA A 94 9.41 3.15 9.26
N ARG A 95 8.40 3.37 10.11
CA ARG A 95 7.04 3.74 9.70
C ARG A 95 6.97 5.12 9.08
N VAL A 96 7.73 6.09 9.59
CA VAL A 96 7.74 7.46 9.05
C VAL A 96 8.45 7.51 7.70
N VAL A 97 9.54 6.77 7.55
CA VAL A 97 10.24 6.60 6.26
C VAL A 97 9.34 5.90 5.23
N GLU A 98 8.44 5.01 5.66
CA GLU A 98 7.41 4.41 4.82
C GLU A 98 6.29 5.42 4.45
N ILE A 99 5.72 6.13 5.43
CA ILE A 99 4.61 7.10 5.25
C ILE A 99 5.02 8.30 4.41
N ALA A 100 6.24 8.80 4.59
CA ALA A 100 6.78 9.93 3.83
C ALA A 100 7.09 9.55 2.36
N GLU A 101 6.77 8.32 1.96
CA GLU A 101 7.18 7.70 0.70
C GLU A 101 8.72 7.73 0.52
N ALA A 102 9.47 7.95 1.60
CA ALA A 102 10.91 8.13 1.54
C ALA A 102 11.64 6.81 1.20
N ARG A 103 10.98 5.65 1.42
CA ARG A 103 11.43 4.35 0.88
C ARG A 103 11.48 4.28 -0.66
N VAL A 104 10.87 5.24 -1.36
CA VAL A 104 10.93 5.37 -2.82
C VAL A 104 12.30 5.88 -3.28
N VAL A 105 13.01 6.65 -2.44
CA VAL A 105 14.32 7.23 -2.78
C VAL A 105 15.46 6.62 -1.94
N LEU A 106 15.13 6.05 -0.78
CA LEU A 106 16.11 5.65 0.24
C LEU A 106 16.24 4.13 0.30
N THR A 107 17.45 3.61 0.11
CA THR A 107 17.75 2.20 0.43
C THR A 107 17.80 2.06 1.95
N VAL A 108 16.79 1.40 2.53
CA VAL A 108 16.68 1.24 3.98
C VAL A 108 17.22 -0.13 4.41
N HIS A 109 18.09 -0.14 5.40
CA HIS A 109 18.71 -1.33 5.97
C HIS A 109 18.44 -1.44 7.47
N GLU A 110 18.50 -2.68 7.97
CA GLU A 110 18.34 -3.01 9.39
C GLU A 110 19.60 -2.73 10.22
N SER A 111 20.78 -2.64 9.60
CA SER A 111 22.03 -2.36 10.29
C SER A 111 23.07 -1.72 9.35
N VAL A 112 24.08 -1.07 9.94
CA VAL A 112 25.23 -0.53 9.21
C VAL A 112 25.99 -1.64 8.48
N ALA A 113 26.21 -2.79 9.13
CA ALA A 113 26.88 -3.94 8.52
C ALA A 113 26.12 -4.46 7.29
N ALA A 114 24.80 -4.59 7.40
CA ALA A 114 23.94 -4.98 6.26
C ALA A 114 24.00 -3.93 5.15
N ALA A 115 24.00 -2.65 5.48
CA ALA A 115 24.11 -1.57 4.51
C ALA A 115 25.46 -1.55 3.77
N LEU A 116 26.57 -1.85 4.45
CA LEU A 116 27.91 -1.87 3.84
C LEU A 116 28.16 -3.10 2.94
N SER A 117 27.50 -4.22 3.25
CA SER A 117 27.66 -5.51 2.57
C SER A 117 26.62 -5.73 1.46
N ALA A 118 25.54 -4.93 1.46
CA ALA A 118 24.47 -5.04 0.47
C ALA A 118 25.02 -4.85 -0.96
N PRO A 119 24.55 -5.65 -1.94
CA PRO A 119 24.88 -5.43 -3.35
C PRO A 119 24.66 -3.98 -3.74
N ASP A 120 25.48 -3.51 -4.67
CA ASP A 120 25.18 -2.33 -5.47
C ASP A 120 24.02 -2.64 -6.41
N ARG A 121 22.86 -2.89 -5.80
CA ARG A 121 21.65 -2.45 -6.42
C ARG A 121 21.62 -0.94 -6.17
N PRO A 122 21.45 -0.09 -7.20
CA PRO A 122 20.79 1.17 -6.90
C PRO A 122 19.54 0.81 -6.07
N ALA A 123 19.16 1.61 -5.08
CA ALA A 123 17.73 1.66 -4.76
C ALA A 123 17.09 1.84 -6.13
N SER A 124 16.49 0.78 -6.67
CA SER A 124 15.60 0.94 -7.78
C SER A 124 14.61 1.92 -7.21
N LEU A 125 14.66 3.17 -7.68
CA LEU A 125 13.51 4.05 -7.68
C LEU A 125 12.35 3.10 -7.98
N PRO A 126 11.43 2.82 -7.02
CA PRO A 126 10.44 1.79 -7.23
C PRO A 126 9.77 2.14 -8.54
N ASP A 127 9.57 1.17 -9.43
CA ASP A 127 9.23 1.39 -10.85
C ASP A 127 8.29 2.60 -11.08
N SER A 128 7.35 2.79 -10.15
CA SER A 128 6.57 4.01 -9.90
C SER A 128 7.25 5.39 -10.11
N TRP A 129 8.48 5.68 -9.65
CA TRP A 129 9.11 6.99 -9.85
C TRP A 129 9.65 7.15 -11.26
N PHE A 130 10.21 6.10 -11.86
CA PHE A 130 10.60 6.13 -13.26
C PHE A 130 9.37 6.43 -14.13
N VAL A 131 8.25 5.78 -13.81
CA VAL A 131 6.95 6.02 -14.42
C VAL A 131 6.47 7.46 -14.23
N ILE A 132 6.57 8.02 -13.02
CA ILE A 132 6.18 9.41 -12.77
C ILE A 132 7.04 10.39 -13.56
N ARG A 133 8.37 10.23 -13.53
CA ARG A 133 9.29 11.11 -14.26
C ARG A 133 9.07 11.04 -15.75
N GLU A 134 8.88 9.84 -16.29
CA GLU A 134 8.62 9.64 -17.70
C GLU A 134 7.28 10.24 -18.13
N ALA A 135 6.23 10.07 -17.33
CA ALA A 135 4.94 10.72 -17.56
C ALA A 135 5.07 12.25 -17.55
N VAL A 136 5.78 12.82 -16.56
CA VAL A 136 6.01 14.27 -16.49
C VAL A 136 6.75 14.77 -17.73
N ARG A 137 7.82 14.08 -18.15
CA ARG A 137 8.56 14.43 -19.38
C ARG A 137 7.65 14.45 -20.60
N GLN A 138 6.84 13.41 -20.79
CA GLN A 138 5.90 13.33 -21.92
C GLN A 138 4.83 14.42 -21.86
N LEU A 139 4.28 14.72 -20.68
CA LEU A 139 3.33 15.82 -20.51
C LEU A 139 3.97 17.19 -20.79
N GLN A 140 5.24 17.40 -20.39
CA GLN A 140 5.96 18.64 -20.72
C GLN A 140 6.15 18.79 -22.23
N GLU A 141 6.54 17.71 -22.93
CA GLU A 141 6.69 17.71 -24.39
C GLU A 141 5.36 17.95 -25.11
N GLN A 142 4.30 17.26 -24.67
CA GLN A 142 2.98 17.34 -25.29
C GLN A 142 2.31 18.72 -25.10
N TYR A 143 2.51 19.36 -23.94
CA TYR A 143 1.83 20.61 -23.58
C TYR A 143 2.76 21.84 -23.59
N GLY A 144 4.01 21.69 -24.06
CA GLY A 144 4.97 22.80 -24.16
C GLY A 144 5.37 23.42 -22.83
N LEU A 145 5.42 22.64 -21.74
CA LEU A 145 5.70 23.14 -20.40
C LEU A 145 7.21 23.33 -20.19
N SER A 146 7.62 24.55 -19.83
CA SER A 146 9.03 24.89 -19.58
C SER A 146 9.56 24.39 -18.23
N ASP A 147 8.69 24.08 -17.27
CA ASP A 147 9.03 23.56 -15.95
C ASP A 147 8.20 22.32 -15.59
N ALA A 148 8.79 21.41 -14.80
CA ALA A 148 8.14 20.18 -14.35
C ALA A 148 7.18 20.41 -13.17
N GLY A 149 7.35 21.51 -12.42
CA GLY A 149 6.58 21.82 -11.22
C GLY A 149 5.05 21.84 -11.44
N PRO A 150 4.53 22.53 -12.48
CA PRO A 150 3.10 22.52 -12.79
C PRO A 150 2.55 21.13 -13.10
N ALA A 151 3.25 20.33 -13.90
CA ALA A 151 2.84 18.98 -14.26
C ALA A 151 2.81 18.05 -13.04
N VAL A 152 3.85 18.10 -12.19
CA VAL A 152 3.90 17.31 -10.95
C VAL A 152 2.79 17.71 -9.99
N SER A 153 2.57 19.01 -9.80
CA SER A 153 1.54 19.53 -8.88
C SER A 153 0.14 19.13 -9.31
N LEU A 154 -0.14 19.22 -10.62
CA LEU A 154 -1.43 18.85 -11.17
C LEU A 154 -1.67 17.34 -11.10
N LEU A 155 -0.65 16.53 -11.46
CA LEU A 155 -0.72 15.08 -11.35
C LEU A 155 -0.99 14.63 -9.89
N GLN A 156 -0.35 15.26 -8.91
CA GLN A 156 -0.63 15.03 -7.49
C GLN A 156 -2.04 15.48 -7.08
N SER A 157 -2.52 16.62 -7.59
CA SER A 157 -3.84 17.15 -7.28
C SER A 157 -4.95 16.24 -7.80
N VAL A 158 -4.88 15.89 -9.10
CA VAL A 158 -5.85 15.02 -9.77
C VAL A 158 -5.84 13.62 -9.15
N ALA A 159 -4.65 13.06 -8.86
CA ALA A 159 -4.55 11.78 -8.15
C ALA A 159 -5.26 11.82 -6.79
N ARG A 160 -5.12 12.92 -6.04
CA ARG A 160 -5.76 13.10 -4.72
C ARG A 160 -7.27 13.23 -4.83
N GLU A 161 -7.77 14.03 -5.77
CA GLU A 161 -9.20 14.24 -6.02
C GLU A 161 -9.90 12.93 -6.37
N HIS A 162 -9.31 12.16 -7.28
CA HIS A 162 -9.83 10.86 -7.71
C HIS A 162 -9.49 9.70 -6.77
N ARG A 163 -8.71 9.95 -5.71
CA ARG A 163 -8.22 8.94 -4.74
C ARG A 163 -7.46 7.78 -5.39
N ILE A 164 -6.62 8.12 -6.37
CA ILE A 164 -5.76 7.19 -7.12
C ILE A 164 -4.32 7.39 -6.66
N ARG A 165 -3.51 6.33 -6.70
CA ARG A 165 -2.07 6.47 -6.45
C ARG A 165 -1.41 7.23 -7.60
N VAL A 166 -0.59 8.22 -7.28
CA VAL A 166 0.12 9.11 -8.23
C VAL A 166 0.80 8.32 -9.34
N HIS A 167 1.52 7.25 -9.03
CA HIS A 167 2.19 6.43 -10.04
C HIS A 167 1.24 5.67 -10.98
N ARG A 168 0.04 5.29 -10.53
CA ARG A 168 -0.95 4.62 -11.39
C ARG A 168 -1.56 5.62 -12.38
N LEU A 169 -1.81 6.85 -11.92
CA LEU A 169 -2.23 7.94 -12.80
C LEU A 169 -1.12 8.29 -13.80
N ALA A 170 0.12 8.42 -13.34
CA ALA A 170 1.27 8.69 -14.20
C ALA A 170 1.48 7.60 -15.26
N ALA A 171 1.40 6.32 -14.89
CA ALA A 171 1.48 5.19 -15.82
C ALA A 171 0.43 5.29 -16.94
N ALA A 172 -0.80 5.64 -16.57
CA ALA A 172 -1.89 5.77 -17.51
C ALA A 172 -1.77 7.03 -18.39
N ALA A 173 -1.26 8.14 -17.84
CA ALA A 173 -1.03 9.38 -18.56
C ALA A 173 0.16 9.32 -19.53
N ALA A 174 1.17 8.48 -19.24
CA ALA A 174 2.31 8.21 -20.12
C ALA A 174 1.99 7.24 -21.27
N GLY A 175 0.76 6.72 -21.33
CA GLY A 175 0.28 5.96 -22.48
C GLY A 175 -0.01 6.88 -23.67
N PRO A 176 -0.26 6.34 -24.87
CA PRO A 176 -0.69 7.15 -26.00
C PRO A 176 -1.90 7.99 -25.59
N ALA A 177 -1.75 9.32 -25.67
CA ALA A 177 -2.80 10.26 -25.32
C ALA A 177 -4.09 9.89 -26.09
N PHE A 178 -5.23 10.00 -25.41
CA PHE A 178 -6.54 10.00 -26.07
C PHE A 178 -7.04 11.45 -26.18
N PRO A 179 -6.52 12.28 -27.10
CA PRO A 179 -7.09 13.59 -27.34
C PRO A 179 -8.41 13.41 -28.11
N GLY A 180 -9.53 13.74 -27.46
CA GLY A 180 -10.78 14.14 -28.14
C GLY A 180 -11.61 13.06 -28.84
N GLN A 181 -11.29 11.78 -28.71
CA GLN A 181 -12.20 10.70 -29.13
C GLN A 181 -12.94 10.12 -27.92
N PRO A 182 -14.27 9.91 -27.99
CA PRO A 182 -14.94 9.06 -27.01
C PRO A 182 -14.22 7.72 -27.01
N ALA A 183 -13.74 7.26 -25.85
CA ALA A 183 -12.98 6.04 -25.73
C ALA A 183 -13.69 4.92 -26.51
N ALA A 184 -13.06 4.40 -27.56
CA ALA A 184 -13.58 3.27 -28.29
C ALA A 184 -13.71 2.10 -27.31
N GLY A 185 -14.96 1.81 -26.91
CA GLY A 185 -15.34 0.75 -25.98
C GLY A 185 -15.06 1.08 -24.51
N GLU A 186 -15.92 1.88 -23.88
CA GLU A 186 -16.05 1.81 -22.42
C GLU A 186 -16.38 0.35 -22.07
N ALA A 187 -15.44 -0.35 -21.42
CA ALA A 187 -15.68 -1.71 -20.96
C ALA A 187 -16.97 -1.69 -20.14
N ALA A 188 -17.97 -2.47 -20.57
CA ALA A 188 -19.26 -2.51 -19.90
C ALA A 188 -19.07 -2.89 -18.41
N GLU A 189 -19.88 -2.30 -17.53
CA GLU A 189 -19.87 -2.66 -16.12
C GLU A 189 -20.08 -4.18 -15.95
N PRO A 190 -19.17 -4.89 -15.27
CA PRO A 190 -19.33 -6.32 -15.04
C PRO A 190 -20.62 -6.63 -14.29
N ILE A 191 -21.39 -7.60 -14.81
CA ILE A 191 -22.62 -8.05 -14.15
C ILE A 191 -22.24 -8.77 -12.85
N LEU A 192 -22.76 -8.27 -11.73
CA LEU A 192 -22.66 -8.93 -10.44
C LEU A 192 -23.76 -10.02 -10.33
N PRO A 193 -23.46 -11.22 -9.82
CA PRO A 193 -24.44 -12.30 -9.62
C PRO A 193 -25.39 -12.03 -8.45
N PHE A 194 -25.36 -10.81 -7.90
CA PHE A 194 -26.20 -10.35 -6.80
C PHE A 194 -26.59 -8.90 -7.02
N PRO A 195 -27.80 -8.50 -6.58
CA PRO A 195 -28.24 -7.13 -6.72
C PRO A 195 -27.46 -6.23 -5.76
N VAL A 196 -26.77 -5.24 -6.31
CA VAL A 196 -26.39 -4.01 -5.61
C VAL A 196 -27.47 -3.02 -6.05
N GLY A 197 -28.26 -2.46 -5.12
CA GLY A 197 -29.46 -1.67 -5.47
C GLY A 197 -29.17 -0.49 -6.41
N ALA A 198 -30.20 0.29 -6.77
CA ALA A 198 -30.10 1.43 -7.70
C ALA A 198 -29.28 2.62 -7.16
N VAL A 199 -28.02 2.39 -6.83
CA VAL A 199 -27.03 3.36 -6.39
C VAL A 199 -26.14 3.64 -7.58
N ALA A 200 -26.12 4.88 -8.04
CA ALA A 200 -25.15 5.31 -9.05
C ALA A 200 -23.73 5.15 -8.48
N ALA A 201 -22.90 4.35 -9.15
CA ALA A 201 -21.50 4.08 -8.79
C ALA A 201 -21.29 3.67 -7.31
N PRO A 202 -21.68 2.45 -6.92
CA PRO A 202 -21.55 1.99 -5.54
C PRO A 202 -20.08 1.96 -5.10
N LYS A 203 -19.82 2.21 -3.81
CA LYS A 203 -18.46 2.07 -3.25
C LYS A 203 -18.11 0.59 -3.11
N PHE A 204 -16.82 0.25 -3.20
CA PHE A 204 -16.36 -1.14 -3.05
C PHE A 204 -16.81 -1.82 -1.75
N VAL A 205 -16.86 -1.09 -0.63
CA VAL A 205 -17.40 -1.60 0.65
C VAL A 205 -18.88 -1.97 0.54
N THR A 206 -19.67 -1.22 -0.23
CA THR A 206 -21.08 -1.53 -0.50
C THR A 206 -21.19 -2.80 -1.31
N VAL A 207 -20.38 -2.95 -2.37
CA VAL A 207 -20.34 -4.19 -3.17
C VAL A 207 -19.96 -5.39 -2.31
N LEU A 208 -18.98 -5.24 -1.41
CA LEU A 208 -18.60 -6.30 -0.46
C LEU A 208 -19.72 -6.67 0.53
N ASP A 209 -20.48 -5.69 1.02
CA ASP A 209 -21.64 -5.99 1.89
C ASP A 209 -22.69 -6.84 1.16
N HIS A 210 -23.03 -6.45 -0.07
CA HIS A 210 -23.99 -7.18 -0.89
C HIS A 210 -23.48 -8.58 -1.28
N ALA A 211 -22.19 -8.69 -1.62
CA ALA A 211 -21.52 -9.97 -1.89
C ALA A 211 -21.56 -10.88 -0.66
N LEU A 212 -21.25 -10.35 0.53
CA LEU A 212 -21.33 -11.11 1.78
C LEU A 212 -22.75 -11.60 2.04
N ARG A 213 -23.77 -10.75 1.87
CA ARG A 213 -25.18 -11.17 2.01
C ARG A 213 -25.58 -12.24 1.00
N ALA A 214 -25.09 -12.15 -0.23
CA ALA A 214 -25.31 -13.19 -1.25
C ALA A 214 -24.65 -14.51 -0.85
N ALA A 215 -23.40 -14.47 -0.38
CA ALA A 215 -22.66 -15.63 0.12
C ALA A 215 -23.36 -16.30 1.33
N LEU A 216 -23.86 -15.50 2.27
CA LEU A 216 -24.63 -16.01 3.43
C LEU A 216 -25.91 -16.73 2.98
N ARG A 217 -26.67 -16.15 2.03
CA ARG A 217 -27.88 -16.78 1.48
C ARG A 217 -27.56 -18.06 0.70
N ALA A 218 -26.57 -18.02 -0.18
CA ALA A 218 -26.15 -19.16 -1.00
C ALA A 218 -25.72 -20.37 -0.17
N THR A 219 -25.11 -20.11 0.98
CA THR A 219 -24.60 -21.17 1.86
C THR A 219 -25.56 -21.52 2.99
N GLU A 220 -26.62 -20.74 3.20
CA GLU A 220 -27.48 -20.82 4.40
C GLU A 220 -26.69 -20.65 5.71
N THR A 221 -25.64 -19.84 5.68
CA THR A 221 -24.82 -19.54 6.85
C THR A 221 -25.42 -18.36 7.63
N PRO A 222 -25.55 -18.45 8.97
CA PRO A 222 -26.20 -17.40 9.76
C PRO A 222 -25.34 -16.15 9.93
N ALA A 223 -24.01 -16.26 9.87
CA ALA A 223 -23.09 -15.20 10.22
C ALA A 223 -21.84 -15.15 9.32
N GLY A 224 -21.27 -13.96 9.18
CA GLY A 224 -20.09 -13.74 8.36
C GLY A 224 -19.64 -12.29 8.35
N TYR A 225 -18.49 -12.05 7.76
CA TYR A 225 -17.88 -10.72 7.68
C TYR A 225 -17.03 -10.58 6.41
N ALA A 226 -16.85 -9.34 5.98
CA ALA A 226 -16.01 -8.97 4.86
C ALA A 226 -14.92 -8.03 5.37
N GLN A 227 -13.67 -8.30 4.97
CA GLN A 227 -12.53 -7.47 5.31
C GLN A 227 -11.83 -6.98 4.03
N LEU A 228 -11.36 -5.74 4.06
CA LEU A 228 -10.49 -5.16 3.03
C LEU A 228 -9.03 -5.34 3.41
N VAL A 229 -8.18 -5.64 2.43
CA VAL A 229 -6.73 -5.53 2.61
C VAL A 229 -6.36 -4.05 2.53
N ALA A 230 -5.88 -3.47 3.64
CA ALA A 230 -5.52 -2.07 3.73
C ALA A 230 -4.30 -1.88 4.64
N GLY A 231 -3.26 -1.21 4.15
CA GLY A 231 -2.08 -0.88 4.97
C GLY A 231 -1.34 -2.10 5.54
N GLY A 232 -1.39 -3.24 4.83
CA GLY A 232 -0.71 -4.48 5.24
C GLY A 232 -1.50 -5.38 6.20
N PHE A 233 -2.75 -5.02 6.55
CA PHE A 233 -3.61 -5.83 7.40
C PHE A 233 -5.06 -5.86 6.90
N LEU A 234 -5.89 -6.69 7.52
CA LEU A 234 -7.31 -6.79 7.21
C LEU A 234 -8.14 -5.82 8.04
N ARG A 235 -8.90 -4.96 7.37
CA ARG A 235 -9.81 -4.00 8.00
C ARG A 235 -11.25 -4.40 7.76
N MET A 236 -12.05 -4.40 8.82
CA MET A 236 -13.48 -4.72 8.74
C MET A 236 -14.22 -3.77 7.77
N ALA A 237 -14.93 -4.35 6.80
CA ALA A 237 -15.75 -3.65 5.82
C ALA A 237 -17.24 -3.83 6.09
N SER A 238 -17.65 -5.07 6.36
CA SER A 238 -19.02 -5.41 6.77
C SER A 238 -19.04 -6.65 7.67
N ALA A 239 -20.09 -6.81 8.46
CA ALA A 239 -20.29 -7.91 9.38
C ALA A 239 -21.80 -8.16 9.59
N HIS A 240 -22.21 -9.42 9.57
CA HIS A 240 -23.58 -9.88 9.83
C HIS A 240 -23.55 -11.06 10.80
N GLY A 241 -24.42 -11.05 11.80
CA GLY A 241 -24.57 -12.19 12.72
C GLY A 241 -23.38 -12.47 13.65
N ILE A 242 -22.40 -11.55 13.73
CA ILE A 242 -21.27 -11.64 14.68
C ILE A 242 -21.33 -10.52 15.71
N GLY A 243 -20.84 -10.81 16.92
CA GLY A 243 -20.76 -9.90 18.04
C GLY A 243 -19.76 -8.77 17.88
N ARG A 244 -19.92 -7.74 18.71
CA ARG A 244 -19.13 -6.51 18.68
C ARG A 244 -17.65 -6.76 18.99
N ASP A 245 -17.38 -7.68 19.92
CA ASP A 245 -16.02 -7.93 20.40
C ASP A 245 -15.19 -8.65 19.35
N LEU A 246 -15.73 -9.70 18.72
CA LEU A 246 -15.09 -10.34 17.58
C LEU A 246 -14.89 -9.35 16.42
N ARG A 247 -15.89 -8.52 16.11
CA ARG A 247 -15.77 -7.49 15.06
C ARG A 247 -14.64 -6.51 15.35
N ARG A 248 -14.47 -6.09 16.61
CA ARG A 248 -13.39 -5.19 17.03
C ARG A 248 -12.04 -5.89 16.94
N TYR A 249 -11.94 -7.12 17.41
CA TYR A 249 -10.72 -7.93 17.39
C TYR A 249 -10.20 -8.11 15.96
N LEU A 250 -11.07 -8.56 15.05
CA LEU A 250 -10.74 -8.76 13.63
C LEU A 250 -10.52 -7.44 12.85
N GLY A 251 -10.81 -6.29 13.46
CA GLY A 251 -10.54 -4.98 12.89
C GLY A 251 -9.14 -4.44 13.18
N GLN A 252 -8.36 -5.09 14.04
CA GLN A 252 -7.02 -4.65 14.47
C GLN A 252 -5.93 -5.54 13.86
N PRO A 253 -4.69 -5.06 13.64
CA PRO A 253 -3.56 -5.92 13.23
C PRO A 253 -3.25 -7.04 14.25
N GLY A 254 -2.47 -8.06 13.85
CA GLY A 254 -1.91 -9.07 14.77
C GLY A 254 -2.71 -10.37 14.92
N HIS A 255 -3.46 -10.78 13.90
CA HIS A 255 -4.24 -12.02 13.90
C HIS A 255 -3.95 -12.87 12.64
N GLU A 256 -2.66 -13.05 12.33
CA GLU A 256 -2.13 -13.67 11.11
C GLU A 256 -2.46 -15.16 10.94
N SER A 257 -2.85 -15.82 12.04
CA SER A 257 -3.23 -17.23 12.11
C SER A 257 -4.67 -17.51 11.71
N THR A 258 -5.54 -16.48 11.71
CA THR A 258 -6.96 -16.67 11.40
C THR A 258 -7.17 -17.18 9.96
N PRO A 259 -8.27 -17.90 9.70
CA PRO A 259 -8.62 -18.33 8.34
C PRO A 259 -8.65 -17.17 7.35
N CYS A 260 -9.16 -16.00 7.74
CA CYS A 260 -9.22 -14.84 6.87
C CYS A 260 -7.84 -14.25 6.54
N ALA A 261 -6.93 -14.15 7.52
CA ALA A 261 -5.57 -13.68 7.28
C ALA A 261 -4.76 -14.67 6.44
N ARG A 262 -4.96 -15.97 6.66
CA ARG A 262 -4.36 -17.03 5.84
C ARG A 262 -4.87 -16.99 4.40
N ALA A 263 -6.18 -16.81 4.18
CA ALA A 263 -6.77 -16.70 2.85
C ALA A 263 -6.25 -15.46 2.11
N ALA A 264 -6.16 -14.32 2.81
CA ALA A 264 -5.60 -13.09 2.22
C ALA A 264 -4.15 -13.26 1.77
N ARG A 265 -3.33 -13.94 2.57
CA ARG A 265 -1.91 -14.19 2.27
C ARG A 265 -1.72 -15.24 1.18
N GLY A 266 -2.50 -16.31 1.22
CA GLY A 266 -2.36 -17.45 0.32
C GLY A 266 -3.04 -17.26 -1.03
N GLY A 267 -3.94 -16.29 -1.16
CA GLY A 267 -4.73 -16.08 -2.38
C GLY A 267 -5.71 -17.22 -2.69
N THR A 268 -5.88 -18.17 -1.76
CA THR A 268 -6.74 -19.33 -1.89
C THR A 268 -7.71 -19.42 -0.71
N ARG A 269 -8.85 -20.08 -0.94
CA ARG A 269 -9.85 -20.27 0.11
C ARG A 269 -9.31 -21.12 1.24
N VAL A 270 -9.61 -20.71 2.48
CA VAL A 270 -9.30 -21.47 3.69
C VAL A 270 -10.60 -21.89 4.37
N THR A 271 -10.78 -23.20 4.54
CA THR A 271 -11.92 -23.79 5.24
C THR A 271 -11.44 -24.53 6.47
N VAL A 272 -12.05 -24.22 7.62
CA VAL A 272 -11.79 -24.83 8.92
C VAL A 272 -13.10 -25.45 9.41
N GLY A 273 -13.15 -26.78 9.40
CA GLY A 273 -14.31 -27.56 9.82
C GLY A 273 -14.60 -27.47 11.32
N ASP A 274 -13.54 -27.37 12.13
CA ASP A 274 -13.60 -27.09 13.56
C ASP A 274 -12.41 -26.22 13.98
N VAL A 275 -12.66 -24.98 14.41
CA VAL A 275 -11.61 -24.04 14.83
C VAL A 275 -10.83 -24.53 16.04
N ARG A 276 -11.38 -25.46 16.84
CA ARG A 276 -10.71 -26.05 18.01
C ARG A 276 -9.60 -27.03 17.59
N GLU A 277 -9.70 -27.59 16.40
CA GLU A 277 -8.76 -28.55 15.84
C GLU A 277 -7.76 -27.91 14.87
N ASP A 278 -7.95 -26.63 14.53
CA ASP A 278 -7.08 -25.89 13.62
C ASP A 278 -5.73 -25.55 14.29
N VAL A 279 -4.69 -26.27 13.87
CA VAL A 279 -3.32 -26.11 14.40
C VAL A 279 -2.82 -24.66 14.37
N PRO A 280 -3.03 -23.87 13.30
CA PRO A 280 -2.64 -22.45 13.29
C PRO A 280 -3.31 -21.59 14.36
N LEU A 281 -4.53 -21.93 14.79
CA LEU A 281 -5.27 -21.21 15.82
C LEU A 281 -4.91 -21.65 17.24
N ALA A 282 -4.32 -22.84 17.42
CA ALA A 282 -4.00 -23.39 18.73
C ALA A 282 -3.14 -22.43 19.58
N GLY A 283 -3.62 -22.11 20.79
CA GLY A 283 -2.94 -21.21 21.72
C GLY A 283 -2.95 -19.72 21.35
N THR A 284 -3.71 -19.32 20.34
CA THR A 284 -3.81 -17.92 19.91
C THR A 284 -5.01 -17.21 20.54
N PRO A 285 -4.93 -15.88 20.79
CA PRO A 285 -6.09 -15.10 21.25
C PRO A 285 -7.28 -15.11 20.26
N ALA A 286 -7.01 -15.40 18.98
CA ALA A 286 -8.03 -15.53 17.97
C ALA A 286 -8.93 -16.74 18.23
N LEU A 287 -8.36 -17.86 18.67
CA LEU A 287 -9.15 -19.04 19.04
C LEU A 287 -10.06 -18.74 20.23
N ASP A 288 -9.55 -18.06 21.25
CA ASP A 288 -10.35 -17.69 22.42
C ASP A 288 -11.52 -16.79 22.04
N MET A 289 -11.27 -15.81 21.16
CA MET A 289 -12.31 -14.90 20.66
C MET A 289 -13.38 -15.64 19.84
N LEU A 290 -12.97 -16.54 18.93
CA LEU A 290 -13.90 -17.35 18.13
C LEU A 290 -14.75 -18.27 19.03
N ARG A 291 -14.15 -18.88 20.05
CA ARG A 291 -14.86 -19.73 21.02
C ARG A 291 -15.83 -18.95 21.88
N ALA A 292 -15.45 -17.76 22.35
CA ALA A 292 -16.33 -16.89 23.13
C ALA A 292 -17.56 -16.47 22.33
N GLU A 293 -17.42 -16.28 21.01
CA GLU A 293 -18.50 -15.99 20.08
C GLU A 293 -19.30 -17.25 19.68
N GLY A 294 -18.91 -18.43 20.15
CA GLY A 294 -19.55 -19.70 19.82
C GLY A 294 -19.31 -20.16 18.37
N ILE A 295 -18.27 -19.65 17.70
CA ILE A 295 -17.93 -20.04 16.33
C ILE A 295 -17.09 -21.33 16.36
N LEU A 296 -17.55 -22.33 15.61
CA LEU A 296 -16.86 -23.60 15.42
C LEU A 296 -16.40 -23.81 13.97
N PHE A 297 -17.11 -23.28 12.99
CA PHE A 297 -16.76 -23.39 11.58
C PHE A 297 -16.36 -22.03 11.01
N ALA A 298 -15.38 -22.01 10.11
CA ALA A 298 -15.00 -20.82 9.36
C ALA A 298 -14.61 -21.17 7.91
N CYS A 299 -15.12 -20.42 6.94
CA CYS A 299 -14.69 -20.47 5.55
C CYS A 299 -14.39 -19.07 5.04
N SER A 300 -13.15 -18.82 4.64
CA SER A 300 -12.67 -17.53 4.15
C SER A 300 -12.26 -17.62 2.69
N THR A 301 -13.00 -16.93 1.82
CA THR A 301 -12.77 -16.86 0.37
C THR A 301 -12.12 -15.50 0.03
N PRO A 302 -10.90 -15.48 -0.52
CA PRO A 302 -10.24 -14.25 -0.91
C PRO A 302 -10.81 -13.71 -2.23
N VAL A 303 -10.94 -12.39 -2.32
CA VAL A 303 -11.17 -11.65 -3.56
C VAL A 303 -9.78 -11.28 -4.09
N VAL A 304 -9.27 -12.08 -5.00
CA VAL A 304 -7.97 -11.87 -5.66
C VAL A 304 -8.16 -11.16 -6.99
N ASP A 305 -7.19 -10.35 -7.41
CA ASP A 305 -7.16 -9.82 -8.78
C ASP A 305 -7.16 -10.95 -9.83
N GLY A 306 -7.52 -10.62 -11.08
CA GLY A 306 -7.65 -11.61 -12.16
C GLY A 306 -6.36 -12.39 -12.48
N GLU A 307 -5.21 -11.96 -11.95
CA GLU A 307 -3.92 -12.63 -12.09
C GLU A 307 -3.53 -13.43 -10.83
N GLY A 308 -4.38 -13.44 -9.80
CA GLY A 308 -4.17 -14.15 -8.53
C GLY A 308 -3.04 -13.59 -7.68
N ARG A 309 -2.50 -12.41 -8.01
CA ARG A 309 -1.27 -11.87 -7.42
C ARG A 309 -1.51 -11.00 -6.19
N SER A 310 -2.68 -10.37 -6.10
CA SER A 310 -3.01 -9.53 -4.95
C SER A 310 -4.43 -9.76 -4.45
N CYS A 311 -4.56 -9.96 -3.14
CA CYS A 311 -5.83 -10.01 -2.46
C CYS A 311 -6.32 -8.59 -2.14
N ARG A 312 -7.54 -8.26 -2.55
CA ARG A 312 -8.19 -6.96 -2.28
C ARG A 312 -9.10 -7.01 -1.06
N ALA A 313 -9.74 -8.15 -0.84
CA ALA A 313 -10.68 -8.37 0.24
C ALA A 313 -10.81 -9.86 0.58
N VAL A 314 -11.42 -10.19 1.70
CA VAL A 314 -11.78 -11.56 2.08
C VAL A 314 -13.22 -11.59 2.55
N LEU A 315 -14.00 -12.53 2.02
CA LEU A 315 -15.35 -12.86 2.47
C LEU A 315 -15.25 -14.06 3.40
N SER A 316 -15.70 -13.93 4.65
CA SER A 316 -15.64 -15.00 5.65
C SER A 316 -17.03 -15.37 6.13
N LEU A 317 -17.32 -16.65 6.11
CA LEU A 317 -18.54 -17.27 6.59
C LEU A 317 -18.21 -18.02 7.88
N VAL A 318 -19.05 -17.89 8.91
CA VAL A 318 -18.83 -18.52 10.21
C VAL A 318 -20.12 -19.13 10.76
N ASP A 319 -19.99 -20.23 11.49
CA ASP A 319 -21.11 -20.96 12.08
C ASP A 319 -20.70 -21.56 13.42
N GLY A 320 -21.66 -21.75 14.32
CA GLY A 320 -21.46 -22.45 15.58
C GLY A 320 -21.54 -23.98 15.48
N ARG A 321 -21.84 -24.53 14.30
CA ARG A 321 -21.83 -25.97 14.04
C ARG A 321 -20.48 -26.43 13.51
N ALA A 322 -19.79 -27.30 14.25
CA ALA A 322 -18.58 -27.98 13.79
C ALA A 322 -18.90 -29.00 12.69
N GLY A 323 -17.91 -29.33 11.86
CA GLY A 323 -18.02 -30.34 10.81
C GLY A 323 -18.91 -29.94 9.63
N ARG A 324 -19.37 -28.69 9.59
CA ARG A 324 -20.11 -28.15 8.45
C ARG A 324 -19.16 -28.01 7.26
N GLY A 325 -19.24 -28.94 6.32
CA GLY A 325 -18.59 -28.79 5.02
C GLY A 325 -19.40 -27.88 4.10
N LEU A 326 -18.73 -27.18 3.19
CA LEU A 326 -19.41 -26.63 2.01
C LEU A 326 -19.66 -27.75 1.01
N THR A 327 -20.84 -27.77 0.40
CA THR A 327 -21.04 -28.59 -0.81
C THR A 327 -20.23 -28.02 -1.98
N TYR A 328 -19.97 -28.82 -3.01
CA TYR A 328 -19.30 -28.33 -4.22
C TYR A 328 -20.03 -27.14 -4.86
N ALA A 329 -21.37 -27.18 -4.90
CA ALA A 329 -22.18 -26.08 -5.44
C ALA A 329 -22.06 -24.80 -4.61
N GLN A 330 -22.06 -24.92 -3.28
CA GLN A 330 -21.81 -23.79 -2.38
C GLN A 330 -20.38 -23.26 -2.54
N ALA A 331 -19.42 -24.15 -2.76
CA ALA A 331 -18.05 -23.75 -2.95
C ALA A 331 -17.89 -22.94 -4.25
N ASP A 332 -18.41 -23.46 -5.37
CA ASP A 332 -18.44 -22.80 -6.67
C ASP A 332 -19.13 -21.42 -6.62
N GLU A 333 -20.27 -21.34 -5.94
CA GLU A 333 -21.01 -20.08 -5.75
C GLU A 333 -20.17 -19.00 -5.09
N LEU A 334 -19.41 -19.36 -4.06
CA LEU A 334 -18.52 -18.41 -3.37
C LEU A 334 -17.36 -17.96 -4.25
N ASP A 335 -16.81 -18.84 -5.09
CA ASP A 335 -15.74 -18.48 -6.02
C ASP A 335 -16.27 -17.51 -7.08
N ARG A 336 -17.45 -17.79 -7.64
CA ARG A 336 -18.10 -16.92 -8.62
C ARG A 336 -18.47 -15.56 -8.08
N ILE A 337 -18.94 -15.49 -6.82
CA ILE A 337 -19.17 -14.22 -6.12
C ILE A 337 -17.84 -13.46 -5.97
N ALA A 338 -16.78 -14.11 -5.48
CA ALA A 338 -15.48 -13.47 -5.27
C ALA A 338 -14.87 -12.97 -6.60
N GLU A 339 -14.96 -13.76 -7.66
CA GLU A 339 -14.49 -13.39 -9.00
C GLU A 339 -15.27 -12.22 -9.58
N ALA A 340 -16.60 -12.22 -9.44
CA ALA A 340 -17.44 -11.10 -9.91
C ALA A 340 -17.10 -9.79 -9.17
N VAL A 341 -16.91 -9.86 -7.85
CA VAL A 341 -16.45 -8.71 -7.04
C VAL A 341 -15.08 -8.22 -7.52
N SER A 342 -14.16 -9.13 -7.82
CA SER A 342 -12.83 -8.78 -8.31
C SER A 342 -12.88 -8.05 -9.66
N ARG A 343 -13.61 -8.61 -10.63
CA ARG A 343 -13.80 -8.00 -11.96
C ARG A 343 -14.45 -6.63 -11.87
N TRP A 344 -15.51 -6.50 -11.06
CA TRP A 344 -16.17 -5.22 -10.81
C TRP A 344 -15.19 -4.19 -10.20
N ALA A 345 -14.39 -4.60 -9.22
CA ALA A 345 -13.46 -3.69 -8.57
C ALA A 345 -12.30 -3.27 -9.49
N GLN A 346 -11.87 -4.15 -10.40
CA GLN A 346 -10.90 -3.82 -11.44
C GLN A 346 -11.50 -2.81 -12.43
N TRP A 347 -12.72 -3.06 -12.89
CA TRP A 347 -13.45 -2.15 -13.78
C TRP A 347 -13.62 -0.75 -13.17
N ASP A 348 -14.04 -0.65 -11.89
CA ASP A 348 -14.23 0.65 -11.23
C ASP A 348 -12.90 1.39 -11.04
N ASP A 349 -11.82 0.69 -10.69
CA ASP A 349 -10.48 1.29 -10.63
C ASP A 349 -10.07 1.85 -12.00
N ASP A 350 -10.23 1.07 -13.07
CA ASP A 350 -9.82 1.47 -14.42
C ASP A 350 -10.68 2.62 -14.97
N ARG A 351 -11.99 2.60 -14.67
CA ARG A 351 -12.90 3.72 -14.98
C ARG A 351 -12.44 5.01 -14.30
N ARG A 352 -12.13 4.97 -13.00
CA ARG A 352 -11.62 6.15 -12.26
C ARG A 352 -10.29 6.64 -12.82
N VAL A 353 -9.36 5.74 -13.16
CA VAL A 353 -8.09 6.11 -13.80
C VAL A 353 -8.33 6.82 -15.13
N ARG A 354 -9.21 6.31 -15.98
CA ARG A 354 -9.56 6.97 -17.25
C ARG A 354 -10.16 8.37 -17.03
N THR A 355 -11.10 8.51 -16.10
CA THR A 355 -11.66 9.84 -15.75
C THR A 355 -10.57 10.78 -15.26
N ALA A 356 -9.69 10.32 -14.37
CA ALA A 356 -8.58 11.13 -13.85
C ALA A 356 -7.57 11.54 -14.94
N VAL A 357 -7.25 10.66 -15.88
CA VAL A 357 -6.39 10.99 -17.04
C VAL A 357 -7.06 12.04 -17.91
N SER A 358 -8.36 11.91 -18.18
CA SER A 358 -9.12 12.92 -18.94
C SER A 358 -9.07 14.29 -18.25
N ASP A 359 -9.32 14.35 -16.94
CA ASP A 359 -9.31 15.60 -16.18
C ASP A 359 -7.91 16.22 -16.12
N LEU A 360 -6.86 15.39 -16.00
CA LEU A 360 -5.46 15.83 -16.07
C LEU A 360 -5.15 16.50 -17.40
N HIS A 361 -5.50 15.87 -18.52
CA HIS A 361 -5.26 16.42 -19.85
C HIS A 361 -6.08 17.69 -20.11
N ALA A 362 -7.33 17.76 -19.64
CA ALA A 362 -8.16 18.95 -19.75
C ALA A 362 -7.58 20.13 -18.94
N ALA A 363 -7.10 19.88 -17.72
CA ALA A 363 -6.50 20.90 -16.88
C ALA A 363 -5.14 21.40 -17.42
N LEU A 364 -4.33 20.51 -18.02
CA LEU A 364 -3.10 20.90 -18.71
C LEU A 364 -3.39 21.78 -19.93
N ALA A 365 -4.37 21.39 -20.77
CA ALA A 365 -4.76 22.16 -21.94
C ALA A 365 -5.28 23.58 -21.58
N ALA A 366 -5.99 23.72 -20.45
CA ALA A 366 -6.50 25.00 -19.98
C ALA A 366 -5.40 25.91 -19.37
N GLY A 367 -4.27 25.34 -18.94
CA GLY A 367 -3.17 26.05 -18.29
C GLY A 367 -2.05 26.51 -19.24
N THR A 368 -2.01 26.02 -20.48
CA THR A 368 -0.98 26.41 -21.45
C THR A 368 -1.36 27.75 -22.12
N PRO A 369 -0.57 28.83 -21.93
CA PRO A 369 -0.78 30.07 -22.68
C PRO A 369 -0.53 29.82 -24.17
N SER A 370 -1.45 30.30 -25.01
CA SER A 370 -1.39 30.15 -26.47
C SER A 370 -0.22 30.86 -27.13
#